data_AF-A0A0R0EAU9-F1
#
_entry.id   AF-A0A0R0EAU9-F1
#
_cell.length_a   1.000
_cell.length_b   1.000
_cell.length_c   1.000
_cell.angle_alpha   90.00
_cell.angle_beta   90.00
_cell.angle_gamma   90.00
#
_symmetry.space_group_name_H-M   'P 1'
#
loop_
_entity.id
_entity.type
_entity.pdbx_description
1 polymer ?
#
loop_
_entity_poly.entity_id
_entity_poly.type
_entity_poly.pdbx_seq_one_letter_code
_entity_poly.pdbx_strand_id
1 'polypeptide(L)'
;MNADNAHPRPLAAYYFGNDPARQQAFLDRTTSGAAVINDVMTHAVVESVPFGGVRPSGMGAYHGIHGFRRFSYAKAVVVQSADGASNLRLRAPYADALAQAQAALAGVA
;
A
#
# COMPACT_ATOMS: atom_id res chain seq x y z
N MET A 1 6.97 -8.67 27.32
CA MET A 1 6.48 -7.58 26.45
C MET A 1 7.46 -6.43 26.64
N ASN A 2 8.29 -6.11 25.64
CA ASN A 2 9.34 -5.10 25.77
C ASN A 2 8.70 -3.70 25.85
N ALA A 3 9.31 -2.79 26.62
CA ALA A 3 8.75 -1.48 26.99
C ALA A 3 8.26 -0.63 25.78
N ASP A 4 8.82 -0.83 24.60
CA ASP A 4 8.55 -0.01 23.41
C ASP A 4 7.14 -0.18 22.81
N ASN A 5 6.45 -1.30 23.06
CA ASN A 5 5.10 -1.54 22.54
C ASN A 5 3.98 -1.08 23.50
N ALA A 6 4.34 -0.57 24.68
CA ALA A 6 3.37 0.00 25.62
C ALA A 6 3.00 1.45 25.28
N HIS A 7 3.73 2.08 24.36
CA HIS A 7 3.57 3.48 23.97
C HIS A 7 2.90 3.64 22.59
N PRO A 8 2.27 4.80 22.32
CA PRO A 8 1.80 5.14 20.98
C PRO A 8 2.91 5.00 19.93
N ARG A 9 2.55 4.50 18.74
CA ARG A 9 3.51 4.22 17.66
C ARG A 9 4.27 5.48 17.25
N PRO A 10 5.62 5.51 17.35
CA PRO A 10 6.41 6.70 17.09
C PRO A 10 6.59 6.97 15.60
N LEU A 11 7.03 8.19 15.27
CA LEU A 11 7.40 8.57 13.91
C LEU A 11 8.67 7.84 13.45
N ALA A 12 9.69 7.80 14.30
CA ALA A 12 10.95 7.10 14.02
C ALA A 12 11.39 6.27 15.22
N ALA A 13 12.07 5.14 14.95
CA ALA A 13 12.70 4.30 15.95
C ALA A 13 14.16 4.06 15.56
N TYR A 14 15.06 4.11 16.55
CA TYR A 14 16.50 4.05 16.33
C TYR A 14 17.10 2.88 17.09
N TYR A 15 17.91 2.06 16.43
CA TYR A 15 18.62 0.94 17.06
C TYR A 15 20.11 1.07 16.83
N PHE A 16 20.88 0.93 17.92
CA PHE A 16 22.34 0.94 17.88
C PHE A 16 22.87 -0.44 18.27
N GLY A 17 23.64 -1.06 17.39
CA GLY A 17 24.21 -2.38 17.59
C GLY A 17 24.51 -3.08 16.26
N ASN A 18 25.52 -3.95 16.26
CA ASN A 18 26.00 -4.62 15.05
C ASN A 18 25.60 -6.10 14.93
N ASP A 19 24.83 -6.62 15.88
CA ASP A 19 24.29 -7.99 15.84
C ASP A 19 23.08 -8.03 14.90
N PRO A 20 23.17 -8.71 13.74
CA PRO A 20 22.08 -8.73 12.75
C PRO A 20 20.80 -9.37 13.28
N ALA A 21 20.91 -10.36 14.17
CA ALA A 21 19.74 -11.02 14.75
C ALA A 21 18.98 -10.07 15.67
N ARG A 22 19.69 -9.20 16.40
CA ARG A 22 19.07 -8.18 17.24
C ARG A 22 18.51 -7.00 16.44
N GLN A 23 19.18 -6.59 15.36
CA GLN A 23 18.64 -5.59 14.44
C GLN A 23 17.32 -6.07 13.84
N GLN A 24 17.29 -7.31 13.33
CA GLN A 24 16.07 -7.89 12.77
C GLN A 24 14.97 -8.02 13.84
N ALA A 25 15.30 -8.51 15.04
CA ALA A 25 14.34 -8.59 16.13
C ALA A 25 13.77 -7.23 16.53
N PHE A 26 14.55 -6.14 16.46
CA PHE A 26 14.06 -4.78 16.69
C PHE A 26 13.06 -4.35 15.60
N LEU A 27 13.40 -4.58 14.33
CA LEU A 27 12.54 -4.24 13.20
C LEU A 27 11.21 -5.01 13.23
N ASP A 28 11.26 -6.31 13.55
CA ASP A 28 10.07 -7.19 13.57
C ASP A 28 9.15 -6.92 14.76
N ARG A 29 9.70 -6.46 15.88
CA ARG A 29 8.97 -6.29 17.14
C ARG A 29 8.47 -4.88 17.39
N THR A 30 8.83 -3.92 16.56
CA THR A 30 8.40 -2.53 16.69
C THR A 30 7.55 -2.10 15.50
N THR A 31 6.76 -1.04 15.66
CA THR A 31 6.08 -0.41 14.53
C THR A 31 6.21 1.09 14.63
N SER A 32 6.87 1.69 13.64
CA SER A 32 7.13 3.12 13.52
C SER A 32 6.94 3.58 12.08
N GLY A 33 6.97 4.90 11.85
CA GLY A 33 7.00 5.45 10.49
C GLY A 33 8.31 5.13 9.76
N ALA A 34 9.44 5.21 10.47
CA ALA A 34 10.76 4.82 9.99
C ALA A 34 11.56 4.09 11.08
N ALA A 35 12.52 3.27 10.66
CA ALA A 35 13.52 2.66 11.53
C ALA A 35 14.92 2.92 10.95
N VAL A 36 15.87 3.30 11.80
CA VAL A 36 17.27 3.53 11.39
C VAL A 36 18.19 2.74 12.32
N ILE A 37 19.17 2.08 11.71
CA ILE A 37 20.20 1.30 12.40
C ILE A 37 21.49 2.10 12.43
N ASN A 38 22.11 2.20 13.60
CA ASN A 38 23.40 2.85 13.84
C ASN A 38 23.48 4.34 13.44
N ASP A 39 22.34 5.02 13.34
CA ASP A 39 22.26 6.44 13.05
C ASP A 39 20.90 7.03 13.49
N VAL A 40 20.82 8.36 13.52
CA VAL A 40 19.58 9.11 13.76
C VAL A 40 19.32 10.04 12.60
N MET A 41 18.05 10.39 12.38
CA MET A 41 17.61 11.41 11.41
C MET A 41 17.94 11.17 9.92
N THR A 42 18.89 10.32 9.55
CA THR A 42 19.35 10.17 8.15
C THR A 42 18.25 9.78 7.18
N HIS A 43 17.26 8.98 7.63
CA HIS A 43 16.07 8.68 6.83
C HIS A 43 15.26 9.92 6.37
N ALA A 44 15.36 11.05 7.09
CA ALA A 44 14.66 12.29 6.76
C ALA A 44 15.29 13.06 5.57
N VAL A 45 16.51 12.72 5.16
CA VAL A 45 17.18 13.36 4.01
C VAL A 45 17.34 12.43 2.81
N VAL A 46 16.98 11.15 2.94
CA VAL A 46 16.99 10.19 1.84
C VAL A 46 15.70 10.33 1.02
N GLU A 47 15.78 11.05 -0.10
CA GLU A 47 14.61 11.36 -0.94
C GLU A 47 13.87 10.12 -1.49
N SER A 48 14.59 9.01 -1.69
CA SER A 48 14.02 7.77 -2.21
C SER A 48 13.20 6.98 -1.18
N VAL A 49 13.27 7.35 0.11
CA VAL A 49 12.54 6.68 1.19
C VAL A 49 11.30 7.51 1.56
N PRO A 50 10.12 6.87 1.72
CA PRO A 50 8.93 7.58 2.16
C PRO A 50 9.11 8.11 3.59
N PHE A 51 8.90 9.40 3.78
CA PHE A 51 8.85 10.02 5.11
C PHE A 51 7.40 10.25 5.54
N GLY A 52 7.00 9.61 6.63
CA GLY A 52 5.61 9.67 7.12
C GLY A 52 5.40 8.83 8.37
N GLY A 53 4.27 9.07 9.04
CA GLY A 53 3.91 8.40 10.29
C GLY A 53 2.96 7.22 10.12
N VAL A 54 2.74 6.48 11.22
CA VAL A 54 1.77 5.40 11.29
C VAL A 54 0.88 5.53 12.54
N ARG A 55 -0.41 5.72 12.32
CA ARG A 55 -1.46 5.84 13.37
C ARG A 55 -1.20 7.07 14.28
N PRO A 56 -0.92 7.00 15.61
CA PRO A 56 -0.73 8.23 16.39
C PRO A 56 0.36 9.19 15.87
N SER A 57 1.37 8.69 15.16
CA SER A 57 2.44 9.52 14.59
C SER A 57 2.10 10.14 13.23
N GLY A 58 0.95 9.81 12.64
CA GLY A 58 0.48 10.37 11.38
C GLY A 58 -0.03 9.32 10.38
N MET A 59 -0.36 9.79 9.18
CA MET A 59 -0.84 8.97 8.08
C MET A 59 -0.32 9.49 6.73
N GLY A 60 0.01 8.57 5.84
CA GLY A 60 0.60 8.88 4.54
C GLY A 60 2.08 9.21 4.65
N ALA A 61 2.71 9.41 3.51
CA ALA A 61 4.12 9.76 3.42
C ALA A 61 4.38 10.68 2.22
N TYR A 62 5.46 11.44 2.30
CA TYR A 62 5.99 12.28 1.23
C TYR A 62 7.50 12.04 1.07
N HIS A 63 8.17 12.81 0.21
CA HIS A 63 9.51 12.64 -0.41
C HIS A 63 9.48 12.03 -1.80
N GLY A 64 10.27 12.63 -2.70
CA GLY A 64 10.46 12.21 -4.08
C GLY A 64 9.16 11.77 -4.76
N ILE A 65 9.17 10.55 -5.30
CA ILE A 65 8.02 9.94 -5.97
C ILE A 65 6.81 9.73 -5.03
N HIS A 66 7.02 9.53 -3.73
CA HIS A 66 5.93 9.38 -2.75
C HIS A 66 5.20 10.71 -2.57
N GLY A 67 5.94 11.82 -2.50
CA GLY A 67 5.38 13.17 -2.47
C GLY A 67 4.59 13.48 -3.75
N PHE A 68 5.18 13.21 -4.92
CA PHE A 68 4.46 13.38 -6.20
C PHE A 68 3.14 12.60 -6.23
N ARG A 69 3.18 11.31 -5.85
CA ARG A 69 1.97 10.47 -5.77
C ARG A 69 0.96 10.98 -4.74
N ARG A 70 1.43 11.55 -3.63
CA ARG A 70 0.57 12.07 -2.55
C ARG A 70 -0.17 13.34 -2.95
N PHE A 71 0.46 14.21 -3.72
CA PHE A 71 -0.09 15.50 -4.14
C PHE A 71 -0.64 15.50 -5.58
N SER A 72 -0.67 14.34 -6.23
CA SER A 72 -1.28 14.15 -7.55
C SER A 72 -2.54 13.31 -7.47
N TYR A 73 -3.45 13.53 -8.41
CA TYR A 73 -4.60 12.65 -8.63
C TYR A 73 -4.28 11.61 -9.71
N ALA A 74 -4.23 10.33 -9.34
CA ALA A 74 -4.04 9.23 -10.29
C ALA A 74 -5.34 8.96 -11.07
N LYS A 75 -5.57 9.75 -12.13
CA LYS A 75 -6.76 9.60 -12.99
C LYS A 75 -6.73 8.28 -13.74
N ALA A 76 -7.69 7.40 -13.43
CA ALA A 76 -7.94 6.21 -14.23
C ALA A 76 -8.52 6.61 -15.60
N VAL A 77 -7.89 6.14 -16.68
CA VAL A 77 -8.35 6.32 -18.05
C VAL A 77 -8.38 4.95 -18.72
N VAL A 78 -9.53 4.59 -19.26
CA VAL A 78 -9.73 3.35 -20.03
C VAL A 78 -10.18 3.76 -21.43
N VAL A 79 -9.42 3.36 -22.44
CA VAL A 79 -9.78 3.53 -23.85
C VAL A 79 -10.32 2.20 -24.36
N GLN A 80 -11.60 2.20 -24.74
CA GLN A 80 -12.27 1.01 -25.28
C GLN A 80 -11.83 0.79 -26.74
N SER A 81 -11.76 -0.47 -27.18
CA SER A 81 -11.63 -0.80 -28.59
C SER A 81 -12.78 -0.22 -29.40
N ALA A 82 -12.53 0.10 -30.67
CA ALA A 82 -13.51 0.74 -31.55
C ALA A 82 -14.79 -0.10 -31.73
N ASP A 83 -14.66 -1.43 -31.74
CA ASP A 83 -15.79 -2.38 -31.81
C ASP A 83 -16.62 -2.44 -30.51
N GLY A 84 -16.07 -1.92 -29.40
CA GLY A 84 -16.69 -1.86 -28.10
C GLY A 84 -17.13 -3.19 -27.50
N ALA A 85 -16.53 -4.29 -27.94
CA ALA A 85 -16.97 -5.64 -27.61
C ALA A 85 -16.77 -6.02 -26.13
N SER A 86 -15.81 -5.39 -25.46
CA SER A 86 -15.30 -5.82 -24.15
C SER A 86 -16.33 -5.83 -23.02
N ASN A 87 -17.36 -4.98 -23.08
CA ASN A 87 -18.44 -4.96 -22.09
C ASN A 87 -19.85 -5.15 -22.67
N LEU A 88 -20.00 -5.62 -23.92
CA LEU A 88 -21.33 -5.80 -24.54
C LEU A 88 -22.25 -6.72 -23.72
N ARG A 89 -21.70 -7.79 -23.13
CA ARG A 89 -22.45 -8.72 -22.25
C ARG A 89 -22.98 -8.05 -20.97
N LEU A 90 -22.41 -6.92 -20.57
CA LEU A 90 -22.82 -6.13 -19.41
C LEU A 90 -23.79 -5.00 -19.79
N ARG A 91 -24.16 -4.86 -21.08
CA ARG A 91 -25.08 -3.83 -21.57
C ARG A 91 -26.48 -4.43 -21.80
N ALA A 92 -27.49 -3.59 -21.62
CA ALA A 92 -28.85 -3.92 -22.00
C ALA A 92 -28.98 -3.98 -23.55
N PRO A 93 -29.93 -4.78 -24.08
CA PRO A 93 -30.85 -5.66 -23.36
C PRO A 93 -30.18 -6.98 -22.91
N TYR A 94 -30.42 -7.38 -21.66
CA TYR A 94 -29.70 -8.49 -21.01
C TYR A 94 -30.21 -9.90 -21.34
N ALA A 95 -31.19 -10.04 -22.25
CA ALA A 95 -31.91 -11.29 -22.45
C ALA A 95 -30.97 -12.46 -22.82
N ASP A 96 -30.05 -12.22 -23.75
CA ASP A 96 -29.09 -13.24 -24.21
C ASP A 96 -28.03 -13.55 -23.15
N ALA A 97 -27.60 -12.53 -22.40
CA ALA A 97 -26.66 -12.69 -21.30
C ALA A 97 -27.26 -13.50 -20.14
N LEU A 98 -28.55 -13.26 -19.83
CA LEU A 98 -29.27 -13.99 -18.79
C LEU A 98 -29.50 -15.45 -19.21
N ALA A 99 -29.89 -15.69 -20.47
CA ALA A 99 -30.08 -17.04 -21.00
C ALA A 99 -28.78 -17.86 -20.97
N GLN A 100 -27.64 -17.26 -21.34
CA GLN A 100 -26.33 -17.91 -21.27
C GLN A 100 -25.89 -18.17 -19.82
N ALA A 101 -26.13 -17.23 -18.89
CA ALA A 101 -25.84 -17.43 -17.48
C ALA A 101 -26.69 -18.55 -16.87
N GLN A 102 -27.97 -18.63 -17.24
CA GLN A 102 -28.88 -19.69 -16.81
C GLN A 102 -28.47 -21.06 -17.36
N ALA A 103 -28.05 -21.15 -18.63
CA ALA A 103 -27.54 -22.39 -19.23
C ALA A 103 -26.25 -22.88 -18.53
N ALA A 104 -25.33 -21.96 -18.23
CA ALA A 104 -24.10 -22.27 -17.49
C ALA A 104 -24.37 -22.74 -16.05
N LEU A 105 -25.33 -22.11 -15.35
CA LEU A 105 -25.76 -22.51 -14.01
C LEU A 105 -26.51 -23.85 -13.98
N ALA A 106 -27.20 -24.20 -15.07
CA ALA A 106 -27.90 -25.47 -15.23
C ALA A 106 -26.96 -26.64 -15.59
N GLY A 107 -25.65 -26.40 -15.74
CA GLY A 107 -24.66 -27.42 -16.08
C GLY A 107 -24.75 -27.92 -17.53
N VAL A 108 -25.39 -27.15 -18.42
CA VAL A 108 -25.53 -27.46 -19.84
C VAL A 108 -24.61 -26.51 -20.61
N ALA A 109 -23.32 -26.83 -20.64
CA ALA A 109 -22.32 -26.17 -21.48
C ALA A 109 -21.76 -27.18 -22.48
#